data_AF-A0A838U578-F1
#
_entry.id   AF-A0A838U578-F1
#
_cell.length_a   1.000
_cell.length_b   1.000
_cell.length_c   1.000
_cell.angle_alpha   90.00
_cell.angle_beta   90.00
_cell.angle_gamma   90.00
#
_symmetry.space_group_name_H-M   'P 1'
#
loop_
_entity.id
_entity.type
_entity.pdbx_description
1 polymer ?
#
loop_
_entity_poly.entity_id
_entity_poly.type
_entity_poly.pdbx_seq_one_letter_code
_entity_poly.pdbx_strand_id
1 'polypeptide(L)'
;MQNVDFDTLPMLFCNGAQINFGKHQFVIALRAGQNISGFALPPELMKSIVEIWSEKVKEYETQFGKIDTAGTETGIQSPYTA
;
A
#
# COMPACT_ATOMS: atom_id res chain seq x y z
N MET A 1 -3.58 11.80 -18.52
CA MET A 1 -2.98 10.68 -17.76
C MET A 1 -1.83 10.15 -18.60
N GLN A 2 -0.60 10.12 -18.06
CA GLN A 2 0.51 9.47 -18.77
C GLN A 2 0.21 7.98 -18.92
N ASN A 3 0.41 7.44 -20.11
CA ASN A 3 0.22 6.04 -20.42
C ASN A 3 1.38 5.26 -19.78
N VAL A 4 1.16 4.73 -18.58
CA VAL A 4 2.15 3.92 -17.87
C VAL A 4 2.03 2.49 -18.42
N ASP A 5 3.06 2.02 -19.11
CA ASP A 5 3.17 0.64 -19.53
C ASP A 5 3.64 -0.22 -18.34
N PHE A 6 2.69 -0.89 -17.69
CA PHE A 6 2.92 -1.71 -16.49
C PHE A 6 3.81 -2.93 -16.75
N ASP A 7 3.94 -3.38 -18.01
CA ASP A 7 4.79 -4.53 -18.35
C ASP A 7 6.28 -4.18 -18.36
N THR A 8 6.60 -2.89 -18.45
CA THR A 8 7.99 -2.40 -18.51
C THR A 8 8.56 -1.94 -17.16
N LEU A 9 7.70 -1.79 -16.15
CA LEU A 9 8.15 -1.44 -14.81
C LEU A 9 8.74 -2.67 -14.13
N PRO A 10 9.97 -2.62 -13.58
CA PRO A 10 10.46 -3.70 -12.73
C PRO A 10 9.51 -3.79 -11.53
N MET A 11 8.60 -4.75 -11.56
CA MET A 11 7.59 -4.95 -10.52
C MET A 11 8.29 -5.42 -9.25
N LEU A 12 8.72 -4.47 -8.43
CA LEU A 12 9.13 -4.73 -7.06
C LEU A 12 7.86 -4.95 -6.24
N PHE A 13 7.64 -6.19 -5.83
CA PHE A 13 6.51 -6.54 -4.97
C PHE A 13 6.67 -5.84 -3.62
N CYS A 14 5.76 -4.92 -3.34
CA CYS A 14 5.62 -4.32 -2.02
C CYS A 14 5.16 -5.42 -1.05
N ASN A 15 5.99 -5.71 -0.04
CA ASN A 15 5.74 -6.76 0.95
C ASN A 15 5.52 -6.17 2.36
N GLY A 16 5.27 -4.87 2.45
CA GLY A 16 4.92 -4.20 3.68
C GLY A 16 4.54 -2.75 3.43
N ALA A 17 3.51 -2.29 4.13
CA ALA A 17 3.13 -0.89 4.18
C ALA A 17 2.97 -0.47 5.65
N GLN A 18 3.43 0.72 5.98
CA GLN A 18 3.18 1.36 7.26
C GLN A 18 2.63 2.76 7.01
N ILE A 19 1.56 3.10 7.70
CA ILE A 19 0.94 4.42 7.61
C ILE A 19 0.84 4.99 9.02
N ASN A 20 1.41 6.18 9.22
CA ASN A 20 1.30 6.94 10.44
C ASN A 20 0.75 8.34 10.12
N PHE A 21 0.32 9.06 11.15
CA PHE A 21 -0.18 10.42 10.98
C PHE A 21 0.24 11.33 12.13
N GLY A 22 0.31 12.61 11.82
CA GLY A 22 0.42 13.71 12.76
C GLY A 22 -0.61 14.80 12.42
N LYS A 23 -0.68 15.86 13.22
CA LYS A 23 -1.71 16.89 13.11
C LYS A 23 -1.88 17.49 11.70
N HIS A 24 -0.82 17.55 10.90
CA HIS A 24 -0.82 18.20 9.59
C HIS A 24 -0.30 17.30 8.46
N GLN A 25 -0.08 16.01 8.71
CA GLN A 25 0.47 15.12 7.70
C GLN A 25 0.15 13.65 7.96
N PHE A 26 0.09 12.88 6.88
CA PHE A 26 0.22 11.44 6.88
C PHE A 26 1.61 11.07 6.39
N VAL A 27 2.15 9.96 6.87
CA VAL A 27 3.38 9.37 6.36
C VAL A 27 3.06 7.95 5.93
N ILE A 28 3.28 7.66 4.65
CA ILE A 28 3.19 6.30 4.10
C ILE A 28 4.60 5.83 3.82
N ALA A 29 4.97 4.67 4.35
CA ALA A 29 6.20 3.97 4.03
C ALA A 29 5.85 2.62 3.38
N LEU A 30 6.36 2.39 2.17
CA LEU A 30 6.22 1.14 1.43
C LEU A 30 7.57 0.44 1.39
N ARG A 31 7.56 -0.87 1.68
CA ARG A 31 8.75 -1.72 1.70
C ARG A 31 8.69 -2.75 0.59
N ALA A 32 9.78 -2.87 -0.15
CA ALA A 32 10.02 -3.96 -1.09
C ALA A 32 11.40 -4.57 -0.79
N GLY A 33 11.40 -5.76 -0.19
CA GLY A 33 12.63 -6.38 0.31
C GLY A 33 13.26 -5.54 1.43
N GLN A 34 14.50 -5.08 1.23
CA GLN A 34 15.23 -4.21 2.17
C GLN A 34 15.03 -2.71 1.89
N ASN A 35 14.40 -2.35 0.77
CA ASN A 35 14.20 -0.97 0.39
C ASN A 35 12.91 -0.44 1.02
N ILE A 36 13.00 0.71 1.68
CA ILE A 36 11.86 1.43 2.24
C ILE A 36 11.80 2.81 1.56
N SER A 37 10.67 3.09 0.92
CA SER A 37 10.38 4.41 0.33
C SER A 37 9.21 5.04 1.08
N GLY A 38 9.40 6.27 1.55
CA GLY A 38 8.41 6.98 2.36
C GLY A 38 8.03 8.33 1.79
N PHE A 39 6.76 8.71 1.96
CA PHE A 39 6.22 10.01 1.55
C PHE A 39 5.44 10.64 2.70
N ALA A 40 5.68 11.93 2.93
CA ALA A 40 4.81 12.76 3.75
C ALA A 40 3.75 13.39 2.85
N LEU A 41 2.49 13.26 3.25
CA LEU A 41 1.32 13.67 2.46
C LEU A 41 0.45 14.60 3.30
N PRO A 42 -0.06 15.72 2.75
CA PRO A 42 -1.08 16.51 3.42
C PRO A 42 -2.38 15.70 3.57
N PRO A 43 -3.20 15.95 4.61
CA PRO A 43 -4.42 15.18 4.90
C PRO A 43 -5.40 15.08 3.74
N GLU A 44 -5.55 16.16 2.96
CA GLU A 44 -6.48 16.22 1.82
C GLU A 44 -6.04 15.28 0.71
N LEU A 45 -4.72 15.20 0.45
CA LEU A 45 -4.16 14.30 -0.55
C LEU A 45 -4.29 12.84 -0.09
N MET A 46 -4.02 12.56 1.20
CA MET A 46 -4.19 11.21 1.74
C MET A 46 -5.64 10.73 1.60
N LYS A 47 -6.61 11.60 1.88
CA LYS A 47 -8.03 11.27 1.71
C LYS A 47 -8.35 10.88 0.26
N SER A 48 -7.91 11.68 -0.70
CA SER A 48 -8.10 11.38 -2.12
C SER A 48 -7.44 10.06 -2.53
N ILE A 49 -6.24 9.76 -2.00
CA ILE A 49 -5.55 8.49 -2.25
C ILE A 49 -6.36 7.29 -1.75
N VAL A 50 -6.91 7.36 -0.53
CA VAL A 50 -7.72 6.26 0.04
C VAL A 50 -8.98 6.02 -0.78
N GLU A 51 -9.63 7.08 -1.26
CA GLU A 51 -10.81 6.97 -2.13
C GLU A 51 -10.47 6.26 -3.44
N ILE A 52 -9.39 6.69 -4.11
CA ILE A 52 -8.90 6.07 -5.35
C ILE A 52 -8.52 4.60 -5.14
N TRP A 53 -7.79 4.28 -4.06
CA TRP A 53 -7.40 2.91 -3.76
C TRP A 53 -8.61 2.02 -3.51
N SER A 54 -9.59 2.51 -2.76
CA SER A 54 -10.82 1.77 -2.47
C SER A 54 -11.62 1.45 -3.73
N GLU A 55 -11.69 2.40 -4.67
CA GLU A 55 -12.32 2.18 -5.97
C GLU A 55 -11.58 1.12 -6.79
N LYS A 56 -10.24 1.20 -6.86
CA LYS A 56 -9.43 0.22 -7.60
C LYS A 56 -9.47 -1.18 -7.01
N VAL A 57 -9.54 -1.32 -5.70
CA VAL A 57 -9.76 -2.62 -5.05
C VAL A 57 -11.12 -3.20 -5.45
N LYS A 58 -12.19 -2.39 -5.44
CA LYS A 58 -13.52 -2.86 -5.86
C LYS A 58 -13.58 -3.26 -7.34
N GLU A 59 -12.95 -2.47 -8.21
CA GLU A 59 -12.83 -2.79 -9.64
C GLU A 59 -12.10 -4.12 -9.85
N TYR A 60 -11.03 -4.36 -9.11
CA TYR A 60 -10.29 -5.62 -9.13
C TYR A 60 -11.16 -6.79 -8.67
N GLU A 61 -11.83 -6.65 -7.51
CA GLU A 61 -12.67 -7.73 -6.96
C GLU A 61 -13.85 -8.08 -7.86
N THR A 62 -14.38 -7.10 -8.59
CA THR A 62 -15.45 -7.32 -9.58
C THR A 62 -14.97 -8.17 -10.75
N GLN A 63 -13.71 -8.01 -11.17
CA GLN A 63 -13.13 -8.70 -12.31
C GLN A 63 -12.54 -10.07 -11.97
N PHE A 64 -11.91 -10.19 -10.80
CA PHE A 64 -11.08 -11.35 -10.44
C PHE A 64 -11.57 -12.11 -9.22
N GLY A 65 -12.67 -11.67 -8.60
CA GLY A 65 -13.23 -12.25 -7.38
C GLY A 65 -12.76 -11.54 -6.11
N LYS A 66 -13.46 -11.79 -5.01
CA LYS A 66 -13.18 -11.13 -3.71
C LYS A 66 -11.79 -11.47 -3.21
N ILE A 67 -11.10 -10.47 -2.66
CA ILE A 67 -9.82 -10.66 -2.00
C ILE A 67 -10.09 -11.34 -0.65
N ASP A 68 -9.47 -12.49 -0.43
CA ASP A 68 -9.48 -13.14 0.87
C ASP A 68 -8.40 -12.54 1.76
N THR A 69 -8.83 -11.75 2.76
CA THR A 69 -7.94 -11.14 3.75
C THR A 69 -7.76 -12.01 5.00
N ALA A 70 -8.46 -13.14 5.13
CA ALA A 70 -8.32 -14.01 6.31
C ALA A 70 -6.90 -14.60 6.43
N GLY A 71 -6.19 -14.75 5.31
CA GLY A 71 -4.77 -15.13 5.28
C GLY A 71 -3.78 -14.00 5.58
N THR A 72 -4.26 -12.76 5.77
CA THR A 72 -3.41 -11.59 6.06
C THR A 72 -3.34 -11.22 7.55
N GLU A 73 -4.02 -11.97 8.41
CA GLU A 73 -3.87 -11.89 9.87
C GLU A 73 -2.46 -12.40 10.28
N THR A 74 -1.52 -11.46 10.33
CA THR A 74 -0.29 -11.45 11.14
C THR A 74 0.59 -12.71 11.10
N GLY A 75 1.27 -12.94 9.98
CA GLY A 75 2.42 -13.87 9.88
C GLY A 75 3.80 -13.23 10.09
N ILE A 76 3.89 -11.96 10.50
CA ILE A 76 5.16 -11.35 10.96
C ILE A 76 5.09 -11.18 12.47
N GLN A 77 5.36 -12.25 13.22
CA GLN A 77 6.08 -12.09 14.49
C GLN A 77 7.51 -11.70 14.12
N SER A 78 7.98 -10.51 14.52
CA SER A 78 9.42 -10.24 14.53
C SER A 78 10.09 -11.31 15.41
N PRO A 79 11.11 -12.05 14.93
CA PRO A 79 11.78 -13.09 15.70
C PRO A 79 12.77 -12.53 16.74
N TYR A 80 12.42 -11.45 17.45
CA TYR A 80 13.20 -10.95 18.58
C TYR A 80 12.30 -10.77 19.80
N THR A 81 12.20 -11.86 20.57
CA THR A 81 12.17 -11.79 22.03
C THR A 81 13.42 -12.51 22.52
N ALA A 82 14.44 -11.73 22.85
CA ALA A 82 15.53 -12.08 23.74
C ALA A 82 15.83 -10.83 24.57
#